data_AF-F6SVG7-F1
#
_entry.id   AF-F6SVG7-F1
#
_cell.length_a   1.000
_cell.length_b   1.000
_cell.length_c   1.000
_cell.angle_alpha   90.00
_cell.angle_beta   90.00
_cell.angle_gamma   90.00
#
_symmetry.space_group_name_H-M   'P 1'
#
loop_
_entity.id
_entity.type
_entity.pdbx_description
1 polymer ?
#
loop_
_entity_poly.entity_id
_entity_poly.type
_entity_poly.pdbx_seq_one_letter_code
_entity_poly.pdbx_strand_id
1 'polypeptide(L)'
;MSSGNDRQSGALSKPTFSEEQASALMESVFGLKASRVQALPSYDDQNFHVYITKTKDSPTEYVLKISNTETSKNPDLVEVQNHIVMFLKAAGFPTASVCCTKEDSTTSLVSVDSGSEIKSYLVRLLTYLPGRPIAEIPISPQLLYEIGKLAANLDKSLEKFHHPKLSSLHRENFIWNLKNVPLLEKYLYALGQNRNREIVEQVIHLFKEEVMTKLSHFRE
;
A
#
# COMPACT_ATOMS: atom_id res chain seq x y z
N MET A 1 1.91 -22.40 -35.96
CA MET A 1 3.02 -22.93 -35.15
C MET A 1 3.19 -22.02 -33.94
N SER A 2 3.10 -22.63 -32.76
CA SER A 2 3.35 -22.14 -31.40
C SER A 2 2.94 -20.70 -31.04
N SER A 3 1.71 -20.54 -30.58
CA SER A 3 1.30 -19.48 -29.65
C SER A 3 1.99 -19.71 -28.30
N GLY A 4 3.13 -19.05 -28.09
CA GLY A 4 3.83 -18.98 -26.82
C GLY A 4 2.98 -18.25 -25.79
N ASN A 5 2.32 -19.03 -24.94
CA ASN A 5 1.58 -18.58 -23.79
C ASN A 5 2.59 -18.21 -22.69
N ASP A 6 3.29 -17.07 -22.82
CA ASP A 6 4.06 -16.47 -21.73
C ASP A 6 3.11 -15.79 -20.74
N ARG A 7 2.19 -16.58 -20.17
CA ARG A 7 1.74 -16.32 -18.81
C ARG A 7 2.88 -16.76 -17.92
N GLN A 8 3.81 -15.87 -17.64
CA GLN A 8 4.63 -16.02 -16.44
C GLN A 8 3.65 -16.12 -15.27
N SER A 9 3.41 -17.36 -14.85
CA SER A 9 2.73 -17.73 -13.63
C SER A 9 3.61 -17.30 -12.47
N GLY A 10 3.68 -15.98 -12.23
CA GLY A 10 4.12 -15.48 -10.94
C GLY A 10 3.15 -16.05 -9.92
N ALA A 11 3.66 -16.89 -9.01
CA ALA A 11 2.88 -17.33 -7.86
C ALA A 11 2.18 -16.10 -7.29
N LEU A 12 0.85 -16.15 -7.17
CA LEU A 12 0.06 -15.03 -6.68
C LEU A 12 0.68 -14.56 -5.36
N SER A 13 1.36 -13.41 -5.40
CA SER A 13 2.03 -12.83 -4.24
C SER A 13 1.01 -12.33 -3.23
N LYS A 14 -0.20 -12.03 -3.72
CA LYS A 14 -1.34 -11.59 -2.95
C LYS A 14 -1.77 -12.62 -1.90
N PRO A 15 -1.97 -12.22 -0.64
CA PRO A 15 -2.51 -13.10 0.40
C PRO A 15 -3.97 -13.48 0.12
N THR A 16 -4.36 -14.69 0.53
CA THR A 16 -5.73 -15.21 0.37
C THR A 16 -6.29 -15.69 1.71
N PHE A 17 -6.14 -14.89 2.76
CA PHE A 17 -6.67 -15.20 4.08
C PHE A 17 -8.20 -15.08 4.09
N SER A 18 -8.88 -15.96 4.81
CA SER A 18 -10.30 -15.83 5.11
C SER A 18 -10.54 -14.84 6.27
N GLU A 19 -11.80 -14.46 6.48
CA GLU A 19 -12.19 -13.60 7.61
C GLU A 19 -11.93 -14.29 8.96
N GLU A 20 -12.08 -15.62 9.02
CA GLU A 20 -11.76 -16.42 10.21
C GLU A 20 -10.26 -16.44 10.50
N GLN A 21 -9.44 -16.60 9.46
CA GLN A 21 -7.98 -16.55 9.60
C GLN A 21 -7.51 -15.14 10.01
N ALA A 22 -8.10 -14.10 9.45
CA ALA A 22 -7.85 -12.72 9.86
C ALA A 22 -8.26 -12.47 11.32
N SER A 23 -9.41 -13.02 11.76
CA SER A 23 -9.82 -12.98 13.17
C SER A 23 -8.82 -13.71 14.08
N ALA A 24 -8.32 -14.87 13.65
CA ALA A 24 -7.30 -15.60 14.40
C ALA A 24 -5.97 -14.82 14.50
N LEU A 25 -5.57 -14.10 13.44
CA LEU A 25 -4.41 -13.20 13.46
C LEU A 25 -4.59 -12.05 14.45
N MET A 26 -5.78 -11.44 14.51
CA MET A 26 -6.08 -10.39 15.49
C MET A 26 -5.84 -10.86 16.93
N GLU A 27 -6.32 -12.05 17.27
CA GLU A 27 -6.18 -12.59 18.62
C GLU A 27 -4.75 -13.06 18.92
N SER A 28 -4.12 -13.79 17.99
CA SER A 28 -2.78 -14.35 18.18
C SER A 28 -1.70 -13.27 18.20
N VAL A 29 -1.68 -12.35 17.24
CA VAL A 29 -0.64 -11.34 17.05
C VAL A 29 -0.87 -10.08 17.88
N PHE A 30 -2.13 -9.61 17.97
CA PHE A 30 -2.46 -8.32 18.61
C PHE A 30 -3.20 -8.47 19.95
N GLY A 31 -3.68 -9.67 20.29
CA GLY A 31 -4.38 -9.90 21.56
C GLY A 31 -5.78 -9.31 21.59
N LEU A 32 -6.34 -9.02 20.42
CA LEU A 32 -7.65 -8.40 20.28
C LEU A 32 -8.63 -9.42 19.71
N LYS A 33 -9.74 -9.65 20.42
CA LYS A 33 -10.81 -10.52 19.95
C LYS A 33 -11.75 -9.75 19.02
N ALA A 34 -11.76 -10.12 17.75
CA ALA A 34 -12.68 -9.54 16.77
C ALA A 34 -14.12 -9.99 17.07
N SER A 35 -15.06 -9.05 17.05
CA SER A 35 -16.50 -9.33 17.02
C SER A 35 -17.02 -9.49 15.60
N ARG A 36 -16.39 -8.83 14.63
CA ARG A 36 -16.69 -8.92 13.20
C ARG A 36 -15.45 -8.60 12.39
N VAL A 37 -15.26 -9.32 11.30
CA VAL A 37 -14.22 -9.05 10.30
C VAL A 37 -14.91 -8.90 8.95
N GLN A 38 -14.44 -7.98 8.11
CA GLN A 38 -14.94 -7.79 6.76
C GLN A 38 -13.77 -7.52 5.82
N ALA A 39 -13.68 -8.25 4.71
CA ALA A 39 -12.70 -7.96 3.68
C ALA A 39 -12.91 -6.56 3.07
N LEU A 40 -11.82 -5.82 2.87
CA LEU A 40 -11.80 -4.53 2.16
C LEU A 40 -11.25 -4.69 0.75
N PRO A 41 -11.68 -3.84 -0.22
CA PRO A 41 -11.06 -3.79 -1.54
C PRO A 41 -9.54 -3.65 -1.43
N SER A 42 -8.82 -4.56 -2.09
CA SER A 42 -7.36 -4.64 -2.00
C SER A 42 -6.75 -5.06 -3.33
N TYR A 43 -5.56 -4.57 -3.65
CA TYR A 43 -4.84 -4.86 -4.89
C TYR A 43 -3.82 -5.97 -4.68
N ASP A 44 -2.53 -5.64 -4.46
CA ASP A 44 -1.46 -6.62 -4.21
C ASP A 44 -1.53 -7.19 -2.79
N ASP A 45 -1.92 -6.39 -1.81
CA ASP A 45 -2.07 -6.79 -0.41
C ASP A 45 -3.50 -7.30 -0.11
N GLN A 46 -3.74 -7.68 1.15
CA GLN A 46 -5.08 -7.98 1.64
C GLN A 46 -5.39 -7.16 2.91
N ASN A 47 -6.51 -6.45 2.91
CA ASN A 47 -6.93 -5.61 4.03
C ASN A 47 -8.28 -6.07 4.57
N PHE A 48 -8.46 -5.98 5.88
CA PHE A 48 -9.72 -6.29 6.56
C PHE A 48 -10.12 -5.15 7.49
N HIS A 49 -11.39 -4.78 7.46
CA HIS A 49 -11.99 -3.97 8.50
C HIS A 49 -12.38 -4.89 9.66
N VAL A 50 -11.82 -4.63 10.84
CA VAL A 50 -12.04 -5.43 12.04
C VAL A 50 -12.75 -4.60 13.10
N TYR A 51 -13.85 -5.13 13.61
CA TYR A 51 -14.56 -4.60 14.76
C TYR A 51 -14.19 -5.45 15.99
N ILE A 52 -13.93 -4.80 17.12
CA ILE A 52 -13.75 -5.47 18.40
C ILE A 52 -14.90 -5.13 19.35
N THR A 53 -15.19 -6.03 20.29
CA THR A 53 -16.15 -5.72 21.35
C THR A 53 -15.53 -4.65 22.25
N LYS A 54 -16.26 -3.56 22.51
CA LYS A 54 -15.78 -2.40 23.26
C LYS A 54 -15.19 -2.81 24.62
N THR A 55 -13.87 -2.75 24.74
CA THR A 55 -13.17 -2.67 26.01
C THR A 55 -13.04 -1.19 26.40
N LYS A 56 -13.01 -0.87 27.70
CA LYS A 56 -12.97 0.54 28.15
C LYS A 56 -11.81 1.28 27.47
N ASP A 57 -12.09 2.50 26.99
CA ASP A 57 -11.14 3.48 26.43
C ASP A 57 -10.31 3.10 25.19
N SER A 58 -10.54 1.94 24.55
CA SER A 58 -9.85 1.55 23.31
C SER A 58 -10.67 1.82 22.04
N PRO A 59 -10.02 2.04 20.87
CA PRO A 59 -10.70 2.03 19.59
C PRO A 59 -11.50 0.74 19.39
N THR A 60 -12.67 0.82 18.75
CA THR A 60 -13.51 -0.35 18.47
C THR A 60 -13.34 -0.89 17.05
N GLU A 61 -12.63 -0.15 16.20
CA GLU A 61 -12.51 -0.42 14.76
C GLU A 61 -11.05 -0.29 14.31
N TYR A 62 -10.62 -1.25 13.49
CA TYR A 62 -9.24 -1.38 13.01
C TYR A 62 -9.18 -1.80 11.55
N VAL A 63 -8.03 -1.57 10.93
CA VAL A 63 -7.67 -2.14 9.63
C VAL A 63 -6.50 -3.08 9.82
N LEU A 64 -6.75 -4.38 9.69
CA LEU A 64 -5.69 -5.39 9.59
C LEU A 64 -5.18 -5.39 8.14
N LYS A 65 -3.88 -5.17 7.96
CA LYS A 65 -3.23 -5.24 6.64
C LYS A 65 -2.26 -6.42 6.62
N ILE A 66 -2.38 -7.24 5.59
CA ILE A 66 -1.51 -8.38 5.30
C ILE A 66 -0.80 -8.05 3.98
N SER A 67 0.51 -7.82 4.05
CA SER A 67 1.33 -7.51 2.88
C SER A 67 1.55 -8.75 2.02
N ASN A 68 1.62 -8.58 0.71
CA ASN A 68 1.99 -9.66 -0.22
C ASN A 68 3.36 -10.28 0.09
N THR A 69 3.61 -11.49 -0.41
CA THR A 69 4.85 -12.25 -0.11
C THR A 69 6.12 -11.51 -0.54
N GLU A 70 6.08 -10.76 -1.64
CA GLU A 70 7.26 -10.04 -2.13
C GLU A 70 7.60 -8.84 -1.23
N THR A 71 6.58 -8.05 -0.86
CA THR A 71 6.74 -6.94 0.10
C THR A 71 7.15 -7.46 1.47
N SER A 72 6.69 -8.66 1.85
CA SER A 72 7.01 -9.28 3.13
C SER A 72 8.47 -9.69 3.28
N LYS A 73 9.24 -9.78 2.17
CA LYS A 73 10.69 -9.97 2.19
C LYS A 73 11.46 -8.71 2.61
N ASN A 74 10.80 -7.55 2.64
CA ASN A 74 11.40 -6.26 2.99
C ASN A 74 10.68 -5.62 4.20
N PRO A 75 10.98 -6.08 5.44
CA PRO A 75 10.39 -5.51 6.64
C PRO A 75 10.73 -4.04 6.84
N ASP A 76 11.92 -3.61 6.41
CA ASP A 76 12.38 -2.23 6.51
C ASP A 76 11.48 -1.26 5.74
N LEU A 77 10.93 -1.68 4.60
CA LEU A 77 9.96 -0.90 3.83
C LEU A 77 8.68 -0.64 4.65
N VAL A 78 8.15 -1.66 5.30
CA VAL A 78 6.90 -1.54 6.09
C VAL A 78 7.14 -0.76 7.37
N GLU A 79 8.31 -0.94 8.00
CA GLU A 79 8.75 -0.17 9.17
C GLU A 79 8.80 1.33 8.86
N VAL A 80 9.43 1.74 7.76
CA VAL A 80 9.50 3.15 7.36
C VAL A 80 8.11 3.72 7.10
N GLN A 81 7.22 2.96 6.43
CA GLN A 81 5.83 3.38 6.22
C GLN A 81 5.09 3.60 7.55
N ASN A 82 5.27 2.72 8.53
CA ASN A 82 4.67 2.89 9.86
C ASN A 82 5.21 4.15 10.56
N HIS A 83 6.52 4.40 10.46
CA HIS A 83 7.15 5.60 11.02
C HIS A 83 6.67 6.89 10.36
N ILE A 84 6.43 6.88 9.05
CA ILE A 84 5.81 8.02 8.34
C ILE A 84 4.43 8.31 8.92
N VAL A 85 3.59 7.28 9.12
CA VAL A 85 2.25 7.46 9.72
C VAL A 85 2.35 8.04 11.13
N MET A 86 3.25 7.53 11.97
CA MET A 86 3.46 8.05 13.33
C MET A 86 3.96 9.50 13.34
N PHE A 87 4.91 9.82 12.46
CA PHE A 87 5.45 11.17 12.28
C PHE A 87 4.36 12.16 11.86
N LEU A 88 3.55 11.81 10.85
CA LEU A 88 2.47 12.66 10.37
C LEU A 88 1.39 12.87 11.43
N LYS A 89 1.07 11.83 12.20
CA LYS A 89 0.16 11.95 13.35
C LYS A 89 0.70 12.94 14.37
N ALA A 90 1.98 12.86 14.72
CA ALA A 90 2.63 13.80 15.64
C ALA A 90 2.66 15.24 15.10
N ALA A 91 2.71 15.41 13.77
CA ALA A 91 2.58 16.69 13.09
C ALA A 91 1.13 17.21 12.97
N GLY A 92 0.14 16.47 13.51
CA GLY A 92 -1.27 16.88 13.56
C GLY A 92 -2.12 16.44 12.37
N PHE A 93 -1.60 15.56 11.50
CA PHE A 93 -2.41 15.01 10.40
C PHE A 93 -3.43 14.00 10.93
N PRO A 94 -4.64 13.94 10.34
CA PRO A 94 -5.67 12.98 10.71
C PRO A 94 -5.39 11.60 10.10
N THR A 95 -4.31 10.95 10.56
CA THR A 95 -3.94 9.61 10.11
C THR A 95 -4.46 8.53 11.06
N ALA A 96 -4.57 7.31 10.55
CA ALA A 96 -4.70 6.13 11.41
C ALA A 96 -3.51 6.01 12.37
N SER A 97 -3.70 5.29 13.47
CA SER A 97 -2.64 5.00 14.45
C SER A 97 -2.09 3.61 14.21
N VAL A 98 -0.78 3.46 14.19
CA VAL A 98 -0.13 2.15 14.17
C VAL A 98 -0.30 1.49 15.53
N CYS A 99 -0.80 0.26 15.56
CA CYS A 99 -1.02 -0.51 16.79
C CYS A 99 0.11 -1.53 16.97
N CYS A 100 0.60 -1.67 18.19
CA CYS A 100 1.63 -2.65 18.52
C CYS A 100 1.07 -4.07 18.57
N THR A 101 1.90 -5.04 18.21
CA THR A 101 1.69 -6.47 18.47
C THR A 101 1.85 -6.75 19.97
N LYS A 102 1.54 -7.98 20.41
CA LYS A 102 1.82 -8.45 21.78
C LYS A 102 3.30 -8.42 22.15
N GLU A 103 4.18 -8.37 21.16
CA GLU A 103 5.64 -8.34 21.33
C GLU A 103 6.19 -6.90 21.24
N ASP A 104 5.33 -5.89 21.37
CA ASP A 104 5.69 -4.47 21.29
C ASP A 104 6.37 -4.04 19.97
N SER A 105 6.05 -4.74 18.88
CA SER A 105 6.49 -4.41 17.52
C SER A 105 5.37 -3.75 16.70
N THR A 106 5.70 -2.99 15.66
CA THR A 106 4.70 -2.40 14.74
C THR A 106 4.24 -3.34 13.62
N THR A 107 4.91 -4.48 13.47
CA THR A 107 4.63 -5.52 12.47
C THR A 107 4.95 -6.90 13.03
N SER A 108 4.31 -7.95 12.52
CA SER A 108 4.70 -9.35 12.77
C SER A 108 4.83 -10.09 11.45
N LEU A 109 5.79 -11.03 11.35
CA LEU A 109 5.92 -11.92 10.20
C LEU A 109 5.21 -13.24 10.54
N VAL A 110 4.16 -13.57 9.79
CA VAL A 110 3.39 -14.80 9.98
C VAL A 110 3.64 -15.76 8.83
N SER A 111 3.94 -17.02 9.15
CA SER A 111 4.15 -18.08 8.16
C SER A 111 2.88 -18.93 8.05
N VAL A 112 2.42 -19.15 6.82
CA VAL A 112 1.27 -19.98 6.51
C VAL A 112 1.73 -21.13 5.64
N ASP A 113 1.48 -22.36 6.09
CA ASP A 113 1.69 -23.57 5.33
C ASP A 113 0.45 -23.88 4.49
N SER A 114 0.58 -23.85 3.17
CA SER A 114 -0.49 -24.22 2.23
C SER A 114 -0.37 -25.67 1.74
N GLY A 115 0.46 -26.51 2.39
CA GLY A 115 0.75 -27.89 2.02
C GLY A 115 1.72 -28.04 0.84
N SER A 116 1.75 -27.06 -0.07
CA SER A 116 2.67 -26.99 -1.21
C SER A 116 3.91 -26.14 -0.95
N GLU A 117 3.79 -25.12 -0.10
CA GLU A 117 4.85 -24.15 0.23
C GLU A 117 4.49 -23.44 1.54
N ILE A 118 5.50 -23.05 2.31
CA ILE A 118 5.34 -22.13 3.44
C ILE A 118 5.57 -20.71 2.93
N LYS A 119 4.55 -19.86 3.04
CA LYS A 119 4.62 -18.45 2.67
C LYS A 119 4.61 -17.56 3.90
N SER A 120 5.49 -16.56 3.93
CA SER A 120 5.55 -15.58 5.01
C SER A 120 4.91 -14.26 4.59
N TYR A 121 4.15 -13.67 5.50
CA TYR A 121 3.40 -12.43 5.30
C TYR A 121 3.67 -11.46 6.45
N LEU A 122 4.01 -10.21 6.13
CA LEU A 122 4.05 -9.14 7.13
C LEU A 122 2.63 -8.68 7.43
N VAL A 123 2.26 -8.68 8.71
CA VAL A 123 0.98 -8.19 9.20
C VAL A 123 1.19 -6.95 10.06
N ARG A 124 0.30 -5.97 9.89
CA ARG A 124 0.24 -4.77 10.73
C ARG A 124 -1.20 -4.38 11.00
N LEU A 125 -1.41 -3.69 12.11
CA LEU A 125 -2.71 -3.23 12.53
C LEU A 125 -2.72 -1.71 12.64
N LEU A 126 -3.74 -1.09 12.03
CA LEU A 126 -3.98 0.34 12.10
C LEU A 126 -5.35 0.59 12.73
N THR A 127 -5.56 1.70 13.44
CA THR A 127 -6.92 2.11 13.81
C THR A 127 -7.72 2.45 12.55
N TYR A 128 -9.02 2.17 12.55
CA TYR A 128 -9.89 2.62 11.47
C TYR A 128 -9.97 4.15 11.46
N LEU A 129 -9.91 4.76 10.28
CA LEU A 129 -10.08 6.20 10.11
C LEU A 129 -11.53 6.47 9.66
N PRO A 130 -12.38 7.03 10.53
CA PRO A 130 -13.77 7.29 10.16
C PRO A 130 -13.83 8.38 9.08
N GLY A 131 -14.68 8.19 8.10
CA GLY A 131 -14.87 9.14 7.01
C GLY A 131 -15.63 8.54 5.85
N ARG A 132 -15.81 9.34 4.79
CA ARG A 132 -16.37 8.89 3.52
C ARG A 132 -15.29 8.95 2.43
N PRO A 133 -15.06 7.88 1.67
CA PRO A 133 -14.15 7.92 0.53
C PRO A 133 -14.55 9.03 -0.45
N ILE A 134 -13.57 9.72 -1.01
CA ILE A 134 -13.83 10.82 -1.94
C ILE A 134 -14.61 10.38 -3.19
N ALA A 135 -14.43 9.13 -3.61
CA ALA A 135 -15.15 8.55 -4.75
C ALA A 135 -16.67 8.44 -4.52
N GLU A 136 -17.13 8.53 -3.27
CA GLU A 136 -18.55 8.39 -2.88
C GLU A 136 -19.25 9.74 -2.69
N ILE A 137 -18.54 10.86 -2.84
CA ILE A 137 -19.11 12.19 -2.67
C ILE A 137 -18.99 13.02 -3.95
N PRO A 138 -19.93 13.97 -4.20
CA PRO A 138 -19.81 14.86 -5.34
C PRO A 138 -18.55 15.71 -5.27
N ILE A 139 -17.81 15.77 -6.38
CA ILE A 139 -16.61 16.60 -6.50
C ILE A 139 -17.03 18.06 -6.62
N SER A 140 -16.40 18.94 -5.83
CA SER A 140 -16.60 20.39 -5.90
C SER A 140 -15.26 21.12 -6.01
N PRO A 141 -15.22 22.35 -6.56
CA PRO A 141 -14.00 23.15 -6.60
C PRO A 141 -13.37 23.37 -5.21
N GLN A 142 -14.19 23.56 -4.18
CA GLN A 142 -13.70 23.69 -2.80
C GLN A 142 -13.02 22.40 -2.32
N LEU A 143 -13.61 21.24 -2.60
CA LEU A 143 -13.02 19.95 -2.23
C LEU A 143 -11.66 19.75 -2.91
N LEU A 144 -11.55 20.09 -4.20
CA LEU A 144 -10.28 20.03 -4.94
C LEU A 144 -9.22 20.96 -4.33
N TYR A 145 -9.62 22.18 -3.93
CA TYR A 145 -8.73 23.12 -3.25
C TYR A 145 -8.20 22.56 -1.92
N GLU A 146 -9.09 21.99 -1.09
CA GLU A 146 -8.69 21.40 0.19
C GLU A 146 -7.75 20.19 0.01
N ILE A 147 -7.96 19.37 -1.02
CA ILE A 147 -7.05 18.25 -1.35
C ILE A 147 -5.68 18.78 -1.74
N GLY A 148 -5.62 19.79 -2.61
CA GLY A 148 -4.36 20.41 -3.01
C GLY A 148 -3.61 21.01 -1.82
N LYS A 149 -4.33 21.71 -0.94
CA LYS A 149 -3.77 22.26 0.31
C LYS A 149 -3.25 21.15 1.24
N LEU A 150 -4.01 20.06 1.41
CA LEU A 150 -3.58 18.91 2.20
C LEU A 150 -2.32 18.25 1.61
N ALA A 151 -2.28 18.04 0.30
CA ALA A 151 -1.13 17.46 -0.39
C ALA A 151 0.12 18.33 -0.24
N ALA A 152 0.01 19.65 -0.39
CA ALA A 152 1.12 20.57 -0.20
C ALA A 152 1.63 20.60 1.26
N ASN A 153 0.72 20.55 2.24
CA ASN A 153 1.10 20.48 3.65
C ASN A 153 1.78 19.15 4.01
N LEU A 154 1.28 18.05 3.44
CA LEU A 154 1.86 16.72 3.61
C LEU A 154 3.30 16.69 3.07
N ASP A 155 3.50 17.14 1.82
CA ASP A 155 4.80 17.22 1.17
C ASP A 155 5.81 18.04 2.01
N LYS A 156 5.42 19.26 2.41
CA LYS A 156 6.23 20.13 3.26
C LYS A 156 6.58 19.52 4.63
N SER A 157 5.68 18.73 5.19
CA SER A 157 5.92 18.07 6.48
C SER A 157 6.90 16.91 6.33
N LEU A 158 6.77 16.13 5.26
CA LEU A 158 7.64 14.99 4.97
C LEU A 158 9.09 15.39 4.66
N GLU A 159 9.36 16.65 4.28
CA GLU A 159 10.74 17.13 4.13
C GLU A 159 11.56 17.03 5.42
N LYS A 160 10.89 17.04 6.58
CA LYS A 160 11.51 16.95 7.90
C LYS A 160 11.56 15.52 8.44
N PHE A 161 11.03 14.56 7.68
CA PHE A 161 11.03 13.16 8.07
C PHE A 161 12.43 12.56 7.86
N HIS A 162 12.96 11.95 8.90
CA HIS A 162 14.25 11.25 8.85
C HIS A 162 14.08 9.84 9.41
N HIS A 163 14.67 8.85 8.73
CA HIS A 163 14.68 7.47 9.19
C HIS A 163 15.96 6.78 8.71
N PRO A 164 16.66 5.97 9.54
CA PRO A 164 17.90 5.30 9.14
C PRO A 164 17.74 4.40 7.89
N LYS A 165 16.55 3.82 7.74
CA LYS A 165 16.18 2.91 6.66
C LYS A 165 15.45 3.57 5.49
N LEU A 166 15.49 4.90 5.36
CA LEU A 166 14.73 5.63 4.32
C LEU A 166 15.02 5.11 2.90
N SER A 167 16.22 4.60 2.66
CA SER A 167 16.61 4.00 1.38
C SER A 167 15.75 2.79 0.97
N SER A 168 15.08 2.11 1.91
CA SER A 168 14.18 0.99 1.64
C SER A 168 12.93 1.40 0.83
N LEU A 169 12.60 2.70 0.80
CA LEU A 169 11.54 3.26 -0.05
C LEU A 169 11.93 3.29 -1.53
N HIS A 170 13.22 3.28 -1.86
CA HIS A 170 13.70 3.25 -3.24
C HIS A 170 13.54 1.85 -3.81
N ARG A 171 12.42 1.65 -4.49
CA ARG A 171 12.07 0.40 -5.14
C ARG A 171 12.39 0.50 -6.62
N GLU A 172 13.46 -0.14 -7.03
CA GLU A 172 13.85 -0.21 -8.44
C GLU A 172 12.72 -0.82 -9.27
N ASN A 173 12.47 -0.25 -10.45
CA ASN A 173 11.44 -0.70 -11.39
C ASN A 173 10.01 -0.82 -10.80
N PHE A 174 9.73 -0.16 -9.68
CA PHE A 174 8.38 -0.12 -9.13
C PHE A 174 7.44 0.63 -10.08
N ILE A 175 6.46 -0.07 -10.64
CA ILE A 175 5.61 0.44 -11.73
C ILE A 175 4.76 1.66 -11.34
N TRP A 176 4.56 1.90 -10.04
CA TRP A 176 3.83 3.06 -9.52
C TRP A 176 4.73 4.26 -9.21
N ASN A 177 6.05 4.14 -9.42
CA ASN A 177 6.93 5.29 -9.39
C ASN A 177 6.85 6.02 -10.74
N LEU A 178 6.53 7.32 -10.72
CA LEU A 178 6.37 8.13 -11.93
C LEU A 178 7.65 8.23 -12.77
N LYS A 179 8.84 7.98 -12.21
CA LYS A 179 10.08 7.91 -13.02
C LYS A 179 10.13 6.69 -13.95
N ASN A 180 9.31 5.68 -13.68
CA ASN A 180 9.30 4.40 -14.38
C ASN A 180 8.23 4.33 -15.49
N VAL A 181 7.72 5.47 -15.99
CA VAL A 181 6.83 5.53 -17.17
C VAL A 181 7.31 4.67 -18.36
N PRO A 182 8.63 4.60 -18.69
CA PRO A 182 9.12 3.70 -19.74
C PRO A 182 8.75 2.23 -19.57
N LEU A 183 8.56 1.74 -18.33
CA LEU A 183 8.16 0.35 -18.09
C LEU A 183 6.77 0.03 -18.63
N LEU A 184 5.95 1.04 -18.95
CA LEU A 184 4.61 0.85 -19.48
C LEU A 184 4.61 0.33 -20.93
N GLU A 185 5.73 0.43 -21.65
CA GLU A 185 5.84 -0.08 -23.04
C GLU A 185 5.52 -1.57 -23.13
N LYS A 186 5.94 -2.34 -22.12
CA LYS A 186 5.68 -3.79 -22.07
C LYS A 186 4.20 -4.12 -21.95
N TYR A 187 3.33 -3.16 -21.63
CA TYR A 187 1.89 -3.34 -21.50
C TYR A 187 1.08 -2.74 -22.65
N LEU A 188 1.72 -2.13 -23.66
CA LEU A 188 1.01 -1.51 -24.80
C LEU A 188 0.10 -2.48 -25.56
N TYR A 189 0.43 -3.77 -25.54
CA TYR A 189 -0.39 -4.82 -26.13
C TYR A 189 -1.82 -4.85 -25.56
N ALA A 190 -2.02 -4.43 -24.31
CA ALA A 190 -3.33 -4.42 -23.65
C ALA A 190 -4.28 -3.37 -24.22
N LEU A 191 -3.77 -2.35 -24.91
CA LEU A 191 -4.58 -1.28 -25.50
C LEU A 191 -5.18 -1.68 -26.86
N GLY A 192 -4.74 -2.78 -27.47
CA GLY A 192 -5.11 -3.12 -28.86
C GLY A 192 -4.54 -2.12 -29.87
N GLN A 193 -5.03 -2.16 -31.12
CA GLN A 193 -4.63 -1.21 -32.17
C GLN A 193 -5.68 -0.10 -32.31
N ASN A 194 -5.47 1.02 -31.62
CA ASN A 194 -6.35 2.19 -31.69
C ASN A 194 -5.58 3.47 -31.36
N ARG A 195 -6.27 4.60 -31.52
CA ARG A 195 -5.74 5.95 -31.25
C ARG A 195 -5.20 6.12 -29.82
N ASN A 196 -5.77 5.44 -28.82
CA ASN A 196 -5.26 5.55 -27.44
C ASN A 196 -3.87 4.93 -27.32
N ARG A 197 -3.59 3.84 -28.05
CA ARG A 197 -2.25 3.25 -28.09
C ARG A 197 -1.22 4.22 -28.67
N GLU A 198 -1.53 4.86 -29.79
CA GLU A 198 -0.65 5.85 -30.43
C GLU A 198 -0.33 7.01 -29.47
N ILE A 199 -1.34 7.52 -28.75
CA ILE A 199 -1.16 8.57 -27.75
C ILE A 199 -0.24 8.11 -26.62
N VAL A 200 -0.47 6.91 -26.07
CA VAL A 200 0.35 6.39 -24.97
C VAL A 200 1.80 6.15 -25.43
N GLU A 201 2.01 5.59 -26.62
CA GLU A 201 3.34 5.43 -27.22
C GLU A 201 4.06 6.77 -27.36
N GLN A 202 3.37 7.79 -27.87
CA GLN A 202 3.92 9.14 -28.01
C GLN A 202 4.28 9.76 -26.64
N VAL A 203 3.41 9.63 -25.63
CA VAL A 203 3.68 10.13 -24.27
C VAL A 203 4.89 9.45 -23.65
N ILE A 204 5.02 8.13 -23.79
CA ILE A 204 6.18 7.40 -23.28
C ILE A 204 7.46 7.85 -24.00
N HIS A 205 7.42 8.01 -25.32
CA HIS A 205 8.55 8.50 -26.09
C HIS A 205 8.99 9.90 -25.63
N LEU A 206 8.06 10.84 -25.50
CA LEU A 206 8.35 12.19 -25.00
C LEU A 206 8.91 12.17 -23.58
N PHE A 207 8.38 11.31 -22.69
CA PHE A 207 8.91 11.17 -21.34
C PHE A 207 10.38 10.74 -21.34
N LYS A 208 10.76 9.78 -22.20
CA LYS A 208 12.15 9.33 -22.34
C LYS A 208 13.06 10.46 -22.81
N GLU A 209 12.67 11.18 -23.86
CA GLU A 209 13.50 12.23 -24.46
C GLU A 209 13.62 13.48 -23.56
N GLU A 210 12.51 13.91 -22.95
CA GLU A 210 12.43 15.23 -22.31
C GLU A 210 12.57 15.20 -20.79
N VAL A 211 12.14 14.11 -20.14
CA VAL A 211 12.10 13.99 -18.67
C VAL A 211 13.27 13.16 -18.16
N MET A 212 13.51 11.96 -18.71
CA MET A 212 14.59 11.09 -18.21
C MET A 212 15.97 11.72 -18.35
N THR A 213 16.20 12.47 -19.42
CA THR A 213 17.47 13.20 -19.66
C THR A 213 17.74 14.28 -18.62
N LYS A 214 16.71 14.72 -17.90
CA LYS A 214 16.78 15.78 -16.87
C LYS A 214 16.43 15.28 -15.48
N LEU A 215 16.30 13.97 -15.27
CA LEU A 215 15.72 13.41 -14.04
C LEU A 215 16.47 13.87 -12.77
N SER A 216 17.80 14.01 -12.87
CA SER A 216 18.67 14.50 -11.78
C SER A 216 18.43 15.95 -11.36
N HIS A 217 17.70 16.74 -12.15
CA HIS A 217 17.31 18.12 -11.81
C HIS A 217 16.00 18.18 -11.02
N PHE A 218 15.23 17.09 -10.97
CA PHE A 218 14.03 17.01 -10.17
C PHE A 218 14.38 16.53 -8.77
N ARG A 219 13.59 16.97 -7.80
CA ARG A 219 13.64 16.42 -6.45
C ARG A 219 13.09 15.00 -6.50
N GLU A 220 13.89 14.05 -6.05
CA GLU A 220 13.48 12.67 -5.75
C GLU A 220 13.24 12.48 -4.25
#